data_AF-A0A349PSZ0-F1
#
_entry.id   AF-A0A349PSZ0-F1
#
_cell.length_a   1.000
_cell.length_b   1.000
_cell.length_c   1.000
_cell.angle_alpha   90.00
_cell.angle_beta   90.00
_cell.angle_gamma   90.00
#
_symmetry.space_group_name_H-M   'P 1'
#
loop_
_entity.id
_entity.type
_entity.pdbx_description
1 polymer ?
#
loop_
_entity_poly.entity_id
_entity_poly.type
_entity_poly.pdbx_seq_one_letter_code
_entity_poly.pdbx_strand_id
1 'polypeptide(L)'
;MKKMVLKTVIGILLACSLFVGFLYISSDIGIASGNLETDIRSSQKIKEDWAIDGSVSDTMAAYISYPQDMSDHTFSVYVNRPGLSFGYFFRAGGKLSEVQEGIAEFTAEGANERALISMNQQQVQQLQIDDGHAKQAIDIDSDQPFAIVLPINAGSITFYDVNGNAVEYWNHPL
;
A
#
# COMPACT_ATOMS: atom_id res chain seq x y z
N MET A 1 -10.31 40.67 29.19
CA MET A 1 -10.60 39.58 28.22
C MET A 1 -9.44 39.32 27.25
N LYS A 2 -8.96 40.27 26.42
CA LYS A 2 -7.87 40.04 25.43
C LYS A 2 -6.57 39.43 25.98
N LYS A 3 -6.08 39.87 27.14
CA LYS A 3 -4.85 39.32 27.76
C LYS A 3 -4.99 37.86 28.24
N MET A 4 -6.20 37.45 28.63
CA MET A 4 -6.47 36.08 29.07
C MET A 4 -6.54 35.14 27.87
N VAL A 5 -7.23 35.56 26.80
CA VAL A 5 -7.24 34.86 25.51
C VAL A 5 -5.82 34.69 24.95
N LEU A 6 -4.99 35.75 24.99
CA LEU A 6 -3.61 35.67 24.53
C LEU A 6 -2.77 34.63 25.30
N LYS A 7 -2.89 34.59 26.64
CA LYS A 7 -2.20 33.59 27.46
C LYS A 7 -2.69 32.17 27.15
N THR A 8 -4.00 31.99 26.93
CA THR A 8 -4.57 30.71 26.52
C THR A 8 -4.05 30.28 25.14
N VAL A 9 -4.00 31.18 24.16
CA VAL A 9 -3.47 30.90 22.82
C VAL A 9 -1.99 30.51 22.88
N ILE A 10 -1.17 31.23 23.67
CA ILE A 10 0.25 30.90 23.86
C ILE A 10 0.39 29.52 24.52
N GLY A 11 -0.41 29.22 25.54
CA GLY A 11 -0.43 27.91 26.19
C GLY A 11 -0.78 26.78 25.23
N ILE A 12 -1.79 26.97 24.38
CA ILE A 12 -2.18 26.01 23.35
C ILE A 12 -1.06 25.80 22.34
N LEU A 13 -0.46 26.88 21.81
CA LEU A 13 0.64 26.79 20.85
C LEU A 13 1.81 26.01 21.44
N LEU A 14 2.19 26.27 22.69
CA LEU A 14 3.29 25.59 23.36
C LEU A 14 2.98 24.10 23.58
N ALA A 15 1.75 23.76 23.97
CA ALA A 15 1.30 22.39 24.07
C ALA A 15 1.32 21.67 22.70
N CYS A 16 0.84 22.32 21.63
CA CYS A 16 0.89 21.78 20.28
C CYS A 16 2.33 21.53 19.81
N SER A 17 3.25 22.48 20.05
CA SER A 17 4.66 22.31 19.69
C SER A 17 5.31 21.15 20.44
N LEU A 18 5.04 20.99 21.73
CA LEU A 18 5.53 19.83 22.51
C LEU A 18 4.94 18.52 22.00
N PHE A 19 3.66 18.50 21.65
CA PHE A 19 2.99 17.32 21.10
C PHE A 19 3.58 16.91 19.75
N VAL A 20 3.78 17.85 18.83
CA VAL A 20 4.44 17.59 17.54
C VAL A 20 5.89 17.12 17.75
N GLY A 21 6.61 17.72 18.69
CA GLY A 21 7.96 17.28 19.06
C GLY A 21 7.98 15.83 19.56
N PHE A 22 6.99 15.44 20.38
CA PHE A 22 6.82 14.07 20.84
C PHE A 22 6.56 13.09 19.69
N LEU A 23 5.66 13.42 18.75
CA LEU A 23 5.39 12.58 17.58
C LEU A 23 6.63 12.43 16.69
N TYR A 24 7.42 13.49 16.53
CA TYR A 24 8.65 13.46 15.74
C TYR A 24 9.69 12.53 16.38
N ILE A 25 9.92 12.65 17.69
CA ILE A 25 10.87 11.78 18.42
C ILE A 25 10.41 10.31 18.39
N SER A 26 9.10 10.07 18.41
CA SER A 26 8.51 8.73 18.40
C SER A 26 8.44 8.11 16.99
N SER A 27 8.85 8.83 15.95
CA SER A 27 8.73 8.37 14.55
C SER A 27 7.29 8.02 14.16
N ASP A 28 6.34 8.83 14.64
CA ASP A 28 4.90 8.67 14.42
C ASP A 28 4.36 9.56 13.30
N ILE A 29 5.25 10.19 12.53
CA ILE A 29 4.92 10.98 11.33
C ILE A 29 5.42 10.21 10.10
N GLY A 30 4.50 9.67 9.34
CA GLY A 30 4.73 8.97 8.08
C GLY A 30 4.42 9.83 6.86
N ILE A 31 4.29 9.18 5.71
CA ILE A 31 4.03 9.81 4.42
C ILE A 31 2.53 10.03 4.25
N ALA A 32 2.11 11.21 3.81
CA ALA A 32 0.71 11.44 3.45
C ALA A 32 0.35 10.65 2.18
N SER A 33 -0.89 10.14 2.06
CA SER A 33 -1.30 9.34 0.88
C SER A 33 -1.01 10.03 -0.45
N GLY A 34 -1.29 11.34 -0.55
CA GLY A 34 -1.02 12.14 -1.75
C GLY A 34 0.47 12.34 -2.09
N ASN A 35 1.39 11.94 -1.20
CA ASN A 35 2.84 12.04 -1.40
C ASN A 35 3.52 10.67 -1.53
N LEU A 36 2.76 9.56 -1.54
CA LEU A 36 3.30 8.21 -1.61
C LEU A 36 4.12 7.98 -2.89
N GLU A 37 3.62 8.39 -4.05
CA GLU A 37 4.36 8.21 -5.31
C GLU A 37 5.71 8.97 -5.30
N THR A 38 5.70 10.22 -4.80
CA THR A 38 6.92 11.02 -4.66
C THR A 38 7.93 10.36 -3.73
N ASP A 39 7.46 9.82 -2.60
CA ASP A 39 8.30 9.09 -1.66
C ASP A 39 8.86 7.80 -2.28
N ILE A 40 8.04 7.04 -3.01
CA ILE A 40 8.47 5.82 -3.72
C ILE A 40 9.58 6.15 -4.73
N ARG A 41 9.37 7.17 -5.58
CA ARG A 41 10.37 7.58 -6.57
C ARG A 41 11.70 7.96 -5.92
N SER A 42 11.64 8.73 -4.84
CA SER A 42 12.83 9.18 -4.12
C SER A 42 13.52 8.04 -3.34
N SER A 43 12.77 7.26 -2.56
CA SER A 43 13.30 6.27 -1.63
C SER A 43 13.80 5.00 -2.34
N GLN A 44 13.04 4.50 -3.32
CA GLN A 44 13.37 3.31 -4.10
C GLN A 44 14.23 3.65 -5.33
N LYS A 45 14.53 4.93 -5.58
CA LYS A 45 15.31 5.42 -6.73
C LYS A 45 14.68 5.01 -8.07
N ILE A 46 13.36 5.10 -8.16
CA ILE A 46 12.62 4.79 -9.38
C ILE A 46 12.90 5.87 -10.41
N LYS A 47 13.12 5.45 -11.66
CA LYS A 47 13.37 6.38 -12.76
C LYS A 47 12.09 7.11 -13.17
N GLU A 48 12.23 8.31 -13.70
CA GLU A 48 11.08 9.16 -14.11
C GLU A 48 10.23 8.51 -15.21
N ASP A 49 10.84 7.70 -16.08
CA ASP A 49 10.17 7.02 -17.19
C ASP A 49 9.44 5.73 -16.78
N TRP A 50 9.59 5.30 -15.52
CA TRP A 50 8.87 4.14 -15.01
C TRP A 50 7.43 4.52 -14.63
N ALA A 51 6.50 3.64 -15.01
CA ALA A 51 5.14 3.66 -14.53
C ALA A 51 5.10 3.25 -13.06
N ILE A 52 4.10 3.76 -12.34
CA ILE A 52 3.78 3.35 -10.97
C ILE A 52 2.29 3.06 -10.95
N ASP A 53 1.94 1.82 -10.65
CA ASP A 53 0.56 1.40 -10.38
C ASP A 53 0.41 1.03 -8.91
N GLY A 54 -0.79 1.22 -8.35
CA GLY A 54 -1.00 0.95 -6.95
C GLY A 54 -2.40 1.18 -6.41
N SER A 55 -2.61 0.67 -5.21
CA SER A 55 -3.86 0.75 -4.47
C SER A 55 -3.57 1.24 -3.05
N VAL A 56 -4.43 2.15 -2.58
CA VAL A 56 -4.33 2.77 -1.25
C VAL A 56 -5.67 2.64 -0.55
N SER A 57 -5.65 2.10 0.66
CA SER A 57 -6.75 2.05 1.61
C SER A 57 -6.38 2.85 2.86
N ASP A 58 -7.29 2.95 3.83
CA ASP A 58 -7.03 3.67 5.08
C ASP A 58 -5.89 3.09 5.93
N THR A 59 -5.56 1.80 5.77
CA THR A 59 -4.58 1.09 6.62
C THR A 59 -3.39 0.54 5.87
N MET A 60 -3.43 0.43 4.54
CA MET A 60 -2.34 -0.11 3.73
C MET A 60 -2.25 0.58 2.36
N ALA A 61 -1.04 0.66 1.83
CA ALA A 61 -0.81 1.08 0.46
C ALA A 61 0.18 0.12 -0.20
N ALA A 62 -0.11 -0.26 -1.45
CA ALA A 62 0.69 -1.19 -2.23
C ALA A 62 0.92 -0.62 -3.62
N TYR A 63 2.16 -0.70 -4.09
CA TYR A 63 2.57 -0.18 -5.37
C TYR A 63 3.54 -1.12 -6.08
N ILE A 64 3.53 -1.05 -7.41
CA ILE A 64 4.55 -1.63 -8.27
C ILE A 64 5.02 -0.58 -9.27
N SER A 65 6.34 -0.43 -9.37
CA SER A 65 7.01 0.45 -10.32
C SER A 65 7.71 -0.38 -11.39
N TYR A 66 7.54 -0.03 -12.66
CA TYR A 66 8.08 -0.82 -13.79
C TYR A 66 8.34 0.05 -15.03
N PRO A 67 9.33 -0.29 -15.87
CA PRO A 67 9.55 0.36 -17.17
C PRO A 67 8.48 -0.05 -18.18
N GLN A 68 8.31 0.74 -19.24
CA GLN A 68 7.34 0.47 -20.31
C GLN A 68 7.58 -0.89 -21.01
N ASP A 69 8.82 -1.37 -21.05
CA ASP A 69 9.16 -2.67 -21.63
C ASP A 69 8.98 -3.87 -20.68
N MET A 70 8.51 -3.62 -19.44
CA MET A 70 8.23 -4.61 -18.40
C MET A 70 9.43 -5.50 -18.05
N SER A 71 10.65 -5.04 -18.34
CA SER A 71 11.88 -5.80 -18.15
C SER A 71 12.36 -5.88 -16.70
N ASP A 72 11.81 -5.04 -15.83
CA ASP A 72 12.23 -4.90 -14.44
C ASP A 72 11.06 -4.43 -13.57
N HIS A 73 11.23 -4.49 -12.25
CA HIS A 73 10.22 -4.00 -11.31
C HIS A 73 10.81 -3.54 -9.98
N THR A 74 10.01 -2.80 -9.23
CA THR A 74 10.22 -2.55 -7.81
C THR A 74 8.87 -2.44 -7.13
N PHE A 75 8.59 -3.29 -6.15
CA PHE A 75 7.37 -3.18 -5.36
C PHE A 75 7.58 -2.26 -4.15
N SER A 76 6.50 -1.76 -3.56
CA SER A 76 6.53 -1.03 -2.30
C SER A 76 5.23 -1.23 -1.52
N VAL A 77 5.37 -1.51 -0.22
CA VAL A 77 4.27 -1.68 0.73
C VAL A 77 4.44 -0.71 1.89
N TYR A 78 3.37 0.02 2.19
CA TYR A 78 3.28 0.93 3.32
C TYR A 78 2.08 0.58 4.18
N VAL A 79 2.17 0.87 5.47
CA VAL A 79 1.08 0.66 6.44
C VAL A 79 0.78 1.97 7.17
N ASN A 80 -0.49 2.33 7.23
CA ASN A 80 -0.99 3.39 8.09
C ASN A 80 -1.42 2.75 9.43
N ARG A 81 -0.63 3.02 10.48
CA ARG A 81 -0.79 2.37 11.77
C ARG A 81 -1.97 2.98 12.55
N PRO A 82 -2.80 2.17 13.22
CA PRO A 82 -3.79 2.70 14.16
C PRO A 82 -3.09 3.33 15.38
N GLY A 83 -3.76 4.30 16.01
CA GLY A 83 -3.26 4.98 17.21
C GLY A 83 -2.77 6.39 16.95
N LEU A 84 -1.76 6.84 17.70
CA LEU A 84 -1.23 8.22 17.64
C LEU A 84 -0.16 8.39 16.54
N SER A 85 -0.39 7.83 15.36
CA SER A 85 0.49 7.99 14.21
C SER A 85 -0.26 8.56 13.01
N PHE A 86 0.45 9.32 12.18
CA PHE A 86 -0.13 10.04 11.05
C PHE A 86 0.58 9.66 9.76
N GLY A 87 -0.16 9.06 8.83
CA GLY A 87 0.33 8.71 7.50
C GLY A 87 0.88 7.29 7.40
N TYR A 88 1.42 7.00 6.23
CA TYR A 88 1.85 5.68 5.78
C TYR A 88 3.34 5.50 6.05
N PHE A 89 3.70 4.36 6.62
CA PHE A 89 5.08 4.01 6.94
C PHE A 89 5.53 2.86 6.05
N PHE A 90 6.69 3.03 5.41
CA PHE A 90 7.30 1.99 4.59
C PHE A 90 7.49 0.70 5.41
N ARG A 91 7.21 -0.45 4.79
CA ARG A 91 7.38 -1.78 5.38
C ARG A 91 8.30 -2.65 4.54
N ALA A 92 8.08 -2.71 3.25
CA ALA A 92 8.88 -3.50 2.34
C ALA A 92 8.87 -2.91 0.93
N GLY A 93 9.92 -3.20 0.18
CA GLY A 93 10.05 -2.80 -1.21
C GLY A 93 11.35 -3.30 -1.79
N GLY A 94 11.47 -3.22 -3.12
CA GLY A 94 12.60 -3.73 -3.87
C GLY A 94 12.18 -4.76 -4.91
N LYS A 95 13.10 -5.66 -5.26
CA LYS A 95 12.85 -6.75 -6.21
C LYS A 95 12.50 -8.03 -5.47
N LEU A 96 11.47 -8.73 -5.94
CA LEU A 96 11.07 -10.03 -5.41
C LEU A 96 10.65 -10.94 -6.58
N SER A 97 11.19 -12.16 -6.61
CA SER A 97 10.90 -13.18 -7.62
C SER A 97 9.42 -13.51 -7.69
N GLU A 98 8.76 -13.57 -6.55
CA GLU A 98 7.36 -13.93 -6.41
C GLU A 98 6.44 -12.86 -7.02
N VAL A 99 6.85 -11.59 -6.99
CA VAL A 99 6.18 -10.50 -7.73
C VAL A 99 6.45 -10.59 -9.23
N GLN A 100 7.65 -11.04 -9.63
CA GLN A 100 8.02 -11.19 -11.04
C GLN A 100 7.26 -12.34 -11.72
N GLU A 101 7.21 -13.50 -11.05
CA GLU A 101 6.78 -14.77 -11.63
C GLU A 101 5.30 -15.08 -11.34
N GLY A 102 4.70 -14.43 -10.34
CA GLY A 102 3.26 -14.48 -10.13
C GLY A 102 2.78 -13.46 -9.10
N ILE A 103 1.94 -13.87 -8.15
CA ILE A 103 1.27 -12.95 -7.22
C ILE A 103 1.86 -13.10 -5.82
N ALA A 104 2.49 -12.04 -5.32
CA ALA A 104 2.95 -11.97 -3.93
C ALA A 104 1.88 -11.30 -3.06
N GLU A 105 1.50 -11.98 -1.97
CA GLU A 105 0.63 -11.45 -0.93
C GLU A 105 1.47 -10.94 0.24
N PHE A 106 1.31 -9.67 0.61
CA PHE A 106 1.94 -9.08 1.77
C PHE A 106 0.93 -8.77 2.85
N THR A 107 1.21 -9.21 4.07
CA THR A 107 0.39 -8.92 5.25
C THR A 107 1.25 -8.29 6.32
N ALA A 108 0.75 -7.26 6.98
CA ALA A 108 1.44 -6.59 8.08
C ALA A 108 0.60 -6.62 9.34
N GLU A 109 1.26 -6.82 10.49
CA GLU A 109 0.61 -6.83 11.78
C GLU A 109 -0.12 -5.49 12.04
N GLY A 110 -1.39 -5.58 12.44
CA GLY A 110 -2.22 -4.42 12.78
C GLY A 110 -2.86 -3.69 11.61
N ALA A 111 -2.55 -4.03 10.34
CA ALA A 111 -3.19 -3.42 9.17
C ALA A 111 -4.56 -4.03 8.84
N ASN A 112 -4.82 -5.28 9.25
CA ASN A 112 -6.04 -6.05 8.90
C ASN A 112 -6.33 -6.14 7.38
N GLU A 113 -5.32 -5.86 6.56
CA GLU A 113 -5.38 -5.87 5.11
C GLU A 113 -4.21 -6.66 4.52
N ARG A 114 -4.38 -7.05 3.27
CA ARG A 114 -3.40 -7.77 2.45
C ARG A 114 -3.15 -6.97 1.17
N ALA A 115 -1.89 -6.89 0.75
CA ALA A 115 -1.49 -6.33 -0.52
C ALA A 115 -1.15 -7.47 -1.49
N LEU A 116 -1.72 -7.48 -2.68
CA LEU A 116 -1.48 -8.47 -3.73
C LEU A 116 -0.79 -7.77 -4.88
N ILE A 117 0.46 -8.13 -5.16
CA ILE A 117 1.33 -7.42 -6.10
C ILE A 117 1.91 -8.40 -7.13
N SER A 118 1.86 -8.04 -8.41
CA SER A 118 2.34 -8.89 -9.50
C SER A 118 2.80 -8.08 -10.72
N MET A 119 3.83 -8.56 -11.42
CA MET A 119 4.16 -8.20 -12.81
C MET A 119 3.23 -8.86 -13.84
N ASN A 120 2.31 -9.69 -13.38
CA ASN A 120 1.23 -10.31 -14.14
C ASN A 120 1.66 -11.19 -15.32
N GLN A 121 2.80 -11.90 -15.22
CA GLN A 121 3.24 -12.86 -16.25
C GLN A 121 2.23 -14.00 -16.49
N GLN A 122 1.38 -14.28 -15.50
CA GLN A 122 0.33 -15.30 -15.57
C GLN A 122 -0.92 -14.82 -16.32
N GLN A 123 -0.96 -13.56 -16.79
CA GLN A 123 -2.09 -12.96 -17.50
C GLN A 123 -3.41 -13.07 -16.72
N VAL A 124 -3.35 -12.72 -15.44
CA VAL A 124 -4.52 -12.61 -14.55
C VAL A 124 -5.44 -11.53 -15.11
N GLN A 125 -6.69 -11.89 -15.37
CA GLN A 125 -7.71 -10.94 -15.85
C GLN A 125 -8.81 -10.65 -14.82
N GLN A 126 -8.91 -11.45 -13.77
CA GLN A 126 -10.00 -11.32 -12.81
C GLN A 126 -9.59 -11.79 -11.42
N LEU A 127 -9.99 -11.01 -10.41
CA LEU A 127 -9.98 -11.39 -9.00
C LEU A 127 -11.43 -11.54 -8.53
N GLN A 128 -11.80 -12.76 -8.15
CA GLN A 128 -13.08 -13.03 -7.49
C GLN A 128 -12.93 -13.02 -5.98
N ILE A 129 -13.93 -12.44 -5.31
CA ILE A 129 -14.06 -12.38 -3.86
C ILE A 129 -15.42 -12.98 -3.51
N ASP A 130 -15.44 -14.01 -2.68
CA ASP A 130 -16.64 -14.67 -2.17
C ASP A 130 -16.71 -14.50 -0.65
N ASP A 131 -17.63 -13.67 -0.19
CA ASP A 131 -17.86 -13.38 1.24
C ASP A 131 -18.83 -14.37 1.92
N GLY A 132 -19.28 -15.40 1.19
CA GLY A 132 -20.28 -16.37 1.65
C GLY A 132 -21.73 -15.95 1.41
N HIS A 133 -21.97 -14.71 0.95
CA HIS A 133 -23.29 -14.18 0.60
C HIS A 133 -23.37 -13.75 -0.87
N ALA A 134 -22.33 -13.11 -1.38
CA ALA A 134 -22.22 -12.61 -2.74
C ALA A 134 -20.82 -12.83 -3.31
N LYS A 135 -20.77 -12.95 -4.64
CA LYS A 135 -19.51 -12.97 -5.37
C LYS A 135 -19.30 -11.61 -6.03
N GLN A 136 -18.18 -10.98 -5.71
CA GLN A 136 -17.70 -9.79 -6.39
C GLN A 136 -16.55 -10.17 -7.32
N ALA A 137 -16.50 -9.55 -8.49
CA ALA A 137 -15.38 -9.67 -9.42
C ALA A 137 -14.73 -8.30 -9.60
N ILE A 138 -13.40 -8.28 -9.61
CA ILE A 138 -12.57 -7.14 -9.96
C ILE A 138 -11.84 -7.51 -11.23
N ASP A 139 -12.05 -6.74 -12.30
CA ASP A 139 -11.34 -6.93 -13.55
C ASP A 139 -9.91 -6.39 -13.43
N ILE A 140 -8.96 -7.14 -13.97
CA ILE A 140 -7.54 -6.82 -13.99
C ILE A 140 -7.11 -6.79 -15.45
N ASP A 141 -6.32 -5.79 -15.84
CA ASP A 141 -5.71 -5.77 -17.17
C ASP A 141 -4.64 -6.85 -17.23
N SER A 142 -4.90 -7.90 -18.02
CA SER A 142 -4.03 -9.07 -18.14
C SER A 142 -2.66 -8.77 -18.74
N ASP A 143 -2.51 -7.61 -19.38
CA ASP A 143 -1.27 -7.18 -20.02
C ASP A 143 -0.51 -6.16 -19.17
N GLN A 144 -0.99 -5.84 -17.95
CA GLN A 144 -0.33 -4.90 -17.05
C GLN A 144 0.01 -5.52 -15.70
N PRO A 145 1.13 -5.12 -15.08
CA PRO A 145 1.36 -5.29 -13.66
C PRO A 145 0.22 -4.68 -12.84
N PHE A 146 0.01 -5.21 -11.63
CA PHE A 146 -1.01 -4.69 -10.72
C PHE A 146 -0.55 -4.72 -9.25
N ALA A 147 -1.13 -3.82 -8.46
CA ALA A 147 -1.07 -3.87 -7.01
C ALA A 147 -2.44 -3.55 -6.40
N ILE A 148 -2.99 -4.49 -5.63
CA ILE A 148 -4.36 -4.42 -5.08
C ILE A 148 -4.28 -4.57 -3.55
N VAL A 149 -4.99 -3.71 -2.82
CA VAL A 149 -5.17 -3.85 -1.36
C VAL A 149 -6.58 -4.36 -1.07
N LEU A 150 -6.69 -5.40 -0.24
CA LEU A 150 -7.96 -5.97 0.20
C LEU A 150 -8.00 -6.19 1.72
N PRO A 151 -9.18 -6.11 2.36
CA PRO A 151 -9.35 -6.57 3.73
C PRO A 151 -8.99 -8.05 3.89
N ILE A 152 -8.35 -8.43 5.00
CA ILE A 152 -8.07 -9.85 5.30
C ILE A 152 -9.37 -10.64 5.45
N ASN A 153 -10.43 -10.00 5.93
CA ASN A 153 -11.75 -10.58 6.11
C ASN A 153 -12.70 -10.38 4.90
N ALA A 154 -12.17 -10.07 3.70
CA ALA A 154 -12.98 -9.91 2.50
C ALA A 154 -13.66 -11.22 2.02
N GLY A 155 -13.27 -12.36 2.58
CA GLY A 155 -13.78 -13.68 2.18
C GLY A 155 -12.70 -14.52 1.51
N SER A 156 -13.13 -15.53 0.75
CA SER A 156 -12.21 -16.31 -0.09
C SER A 156 -11.91 -15.55 -1.38
N ILE A 157 -10.63 -15.43 -1.71
CA ILE A 157 -10.19 -14.80 -2.95
C ILE A 157 -9.69 -15.86 -3.94
N THR A 158 -9.95 -15.66 -5.23
CA THR A 158 -9.42 -16.51 -6.30
C THR A 158 -9.11 -15.66 -7.51
N PHE A 159 -7.88 -15.78 -8.01
CA PHE A 159 -7.46 -15.14 -9.24
C PHE A 159 -7.69 -16.07 -10.43
N TYR A 160 -8.08 -15.50 -11.56
CA TYR A 160 -8.29 -16.21 -12.82
C TYR A 160 -7.48 -15.58 -13.95
N ASP A 161 -6.78 -16.44 -14.70
CA ASP A 161 -6.09 -16.06 -15.94
C ASP A 161 -7.07 -15.86 -17.11
N VAL A 162 -6.55 -15.39 -18.25
CA VAL A 162 -7.32 -15.20 -19.50
C VAL A 162 -8.00 -16.47 -20.04
N ASN A 163 -7.59 -17.65 -19.58
CA ASN A 163 -8.17 -18.94 -19.96
C ASN A 163 -9.21 -19.44 -18.93
N GLY A 164 -9.42 -18.70 -17.84
CA GLY A 164 -10.30 -19.07 -16.74
C GLY A 164 -9.70 -20.08 -15.76
N ASN A 165 -8.38 -20.30 -15.77
CA ASN A 165 -7.71 -21.15 -14.79
C ASN A 165 -7.46 -20.38 -13.50
N ALA A 166 -7.57 -21.07 -12.36
CA ALA A 166 -7.21 -20.49 -11.07
C ALA A 166 -5.69 -20.28 -10.97
N VAL A 167 -5.30 -19.14 -10.42
CA VAL A 167 -3.90 -18.72 -10.24
C VAL A 167 -3.56 -18.69 -8.74
N GLU A 168 -2.46 -19.35 -8.38
CA GLU A 168 -1.95 -19.36 -7.01
C GLU A 168 -1.20 -18.07 -6.67
N TYR A 169 -1.14 -17.74 -5.38
CA TYR A 169 -0.39 -16.62 -4.83
C TYR A 169 0.38 -17.05 -3.57
N TRP A 170 1.48 -16.36 -3.27
CA TRP A 170 2.38 -16.72 -2.17
C TRP A 170 2.38 -15.68 -1.06
N ASN A 171 2.22 -16.14 0.18
CA ASN A 171 2.19 -15.27 1.35
C ASN A 171 3.61 -14.87 1.81
N HIS A 172 3.80 -13.57 2.01
CA HIS A 172 5.00 -12.91 2.51
C HIS A 172 4.64 -12.00 3.69
N PRO A 173 4.74 -12.49 4.94
CA PRO A 173 4.49 -11.65 6.12
C PRO A 173 5.60 -10.60 6.28
N LEU A 174 5.19 -9.38 6.66
CA LEU A 174 6.06 -8.20 6.85
C LEU A 174 6.30 -7.87 8.32
#